data_AF-A0A6J2JU64-F1
#
_entry.id   AF-A0A6J2JU64-F1
#
_cell.length_a   1.000
_cell.length_b   1.000
_cell.length_c   1.000
_cell.angle_alpha   90.00
_cell.angle_beta   90.00
_cell.angle_gamma   90.00
#
_symmetry.space_group_name_H-M   'P 1'
#
loop_
_entity.id
_entity.type
_entity.pdbx_description
1 polymer ?
#
loop_
_entity_poly.entity_id
_entity_poly.type
_entity_poly.pdbx_seq_one_letter_code
_entity_poly.pdbx_strand_id
1 'polypeptide(L)'
;MERFDRLTRSLQKIVGAEVAQQRRPRDENHEKVEGMPRSVVGESAVFHEMKMAHPTVLLAGRNNDTPKFVVCDPPMRCKSGDAGVVVQDNRCENHENIEICEQDNRVFDVTQAQELINKLEDYKCSSVDLEKQLLELETEVRHIQVEMESVKCAAGACRGGGGQNTCFEQPAGGPPVPPMSRACGVCPPCPATCNPNAPPTPAEKEAQKLGIQLRQTEENFKTKVTECAMLRAELVKKKEELEKERCQHRETQNKLRELEMKFEGLATHTNMLMGSKEQAFEQEVNVRALKQCYREAREEIDELRTLMKEQNDQLQDYRVKYLQAQQLVEEQRRQMDMMDMDNTRISEQINLEIQRVKLKFQEKLQELAPIPDLLKATQMRLKDAQQAQAIAEHNAEQLARELNCAREKVHVLLHNSLKPPEKPPERGGDEKQMALLNQRISQLAENNISLKSEIERLKASVIRTEESALANEKRLQEKMHECAQLGGELDRTRDEASRALQRAHEQTETVRKCLQTTVAELERQLAASRAQVSTAEKEREELKNRLHWQMKRLTENFEQAQLRILGLQTQVQSLRRTASSTGDGDGENQECTCKNFFDNP
;
A
#
# COMPACT_ATOMS: atom_id res chain seq x y z
N MET A 1 33.28 -22.02 70.44
CA MET A 1 32.30 -21.33 69.59
C MET A 1 33.01 -20.52 68.52
N GLU A 2 33.52 -19.30 68.78
CA GLU A 2 33.91 -18.32 67.74
C GLU A 2 34.53 -18.81 66.42
N ARG A 3 35.53 -19.71 66.43
CA ARG A 3 36.15 -20.20 65.18
C ARG A 3 35.14 -20.95 64.29
N PHE A 4 34.20 -21.68 64.90
CA PHE A 4 33.08 -22.32 64.21
C PHE A 4 32.12 -21.27 63.65
N ASP A 5 31.72 -20.28 64.45
CA ASP A 5 30.80 -19.21 63.99
C ASP A 5 31.42 -18.33 62.89
N ARG A 6 32.75 -18.19 62.85
CA ARG A 6 33.48 -17.57 61.72
C ARG A 6 33.44 -18.47 60.48
N LEU A 7 33.65 -19.79 60.63
CA LEU A 7 33.58 -20.76 59.54
C LEU A 7 32.17 -20.84 58.93
N THR A 8 31.11 -20.95 59.75
CA THR A 8 29.71 -20.97 59.29
C THR A 8 29.34 -19.70 58.53
N ARG A 9 29.74 -18.52 59.02
CA ARG A 9 29.52 -17.24 58.32
C ARG A 9 30.35 -17.11 57.04
N SER A 10 31.50 -17.76 56.95
CA SER A 10 32.29 -17.83 55.71
C SER A 10 31.62 -18.73 54.68
N LEU A 11 31.12 -19.90 55.09
CA LEU A 11 30.36 -20.81 54.23
C LEU A 11 29.06 -20.18 53.72
N GLN A 12 28.28 -19.52 54.59
CA GLN A 12 27.07 -18.79 54.18
C GLN A 12 27.38 -17.65 53.19
N LYS A 13 28.54 -16.98 53.31
CA LYS A 13 28.98 -15.98 52.31
C LYS A 13 29.38 -16.60 50.97
N ILE A 14 30.03 -17.76 50.97
CA ILE A 14 30.43 -18.46 49.74
C ILE A 14 29.17 -18.95 49.00
N VAL A 15 28.32 -19.72 49.67
CA VAL A 15 27.06 -20.23 49.07
C VAL A 15 26.14 -19.07 48.63
N GLY A 16 26.05 -18.00 49.42
CA GLY A 16 25.28 -16.81 49.04
C GLY A 16 25.84 -16.08 47.81
N ALA A 17 27.16 -16.05 47.63
CA ALA A 17 27.79 -15.48 46.43
C ALA A 17 27.63 -16.38 45.20
N GLU A 18 27.68 -17.70 45.39
CA GLU A 18 27.53 -18.71 44.34
C GLU A 18 26.08 -18.75 43.80
N VAL A 19 25.08 -18.71 44.68
CA VAL A 19 23.67 -18.53 44.31
C VAL A 19 23.43 -17.15 43.65
N ALA A 20 24.12 -16.10 44.10
CA ALA A 20 24.05 -14.79 43.45
C ALA A 20 24.74 -14.73 42.06
N GLN A 21 25.71 -15.61 41.79
CA GLN A 21 26.27 -15.80 40.45
C GLN A 21 25.29 -16.55 39.54
N GLN A 22 24.62 -17.59 40.06
CA GLN A 22 23.56 -18.31 39.32
C GLN A 22 22.32 -17.45 39.04
N ARG A 23 22.06 -16.42 39.86
CA ARG A 23 20.98 -15.43 39.65
C ARG A 23 21.35 -14.24 38.74
N ARG A 24 22.53 -14.23 38.11
CA ARG A 24 22.77 -13.30 36.99
C ARG A 24 22.05 -13.81 35.73
N PRO A 25 21.39 -12.93 34.95
CA PRO A 25 21.00 -13.32 33.59
C PRO A 25 22.26 -13.74 32.82
N ARG A 26 22.14 -14.80 32.02
CA ARG A 26 23.25 -15.36 31.27
C ARG A 26 23.48 -14.46 30.05
N ASP A 27 24.48 -13.56 30.13
CA ASP A 27 24.87 -12.71 29.00
C ASP A 27 25.07 -13.57 27.73
N GLU A 28 24.52 -13.10 26.60
CA GLU A 28 24.44 -13.85 25.35
C GLU A 28 25.80 -13.94 24.64
N ASN A 29 26.68 -14.81 25.15
CA ASN A 29 27.86 -15.25 24.41
C ASN A 29 27.43 -15.96 23.12
N HIS A 30 27.45 -15.22 22.01
CA HIS A 30 27.37 -15.73 20.65
C HIS A 30 28.55 -16.67 20.36
N GLU A 31 28.38 -17.96 20.68
CA GLU A 31 29.28 -19.01 20.20
C GLU A 31 28.92 -19.36 18.76
N LYS A 32 29.88 -19.20 17.84
CA LYS A 32 29.64 -19.32 16.40
C LYS A 32 29.45 -20.79 15.99
N VAL A 33 28.25 -21.13 15.55
CA VAL A 33 28.03 -22.33 14.72
C VAL A 33 28.21 -21.93 13.26
N GLU A 34 29.35 -22.30 12.66
CA GLU A 34 29.54 -22.21 11.21
C GLU A 34 28.88 -23.43 10.54
N GLY A 35 28.01 -23.20 9.54
CA GLY A 35 27.50 -24.30 8.69
C GLY A 35 26.05 -24.24 8.23
N MET A 36 25.62 -23.18 7.54
CA MET A 36 24.62 -23.22 6.45
C MET A 36 24.58 -21.85 5.73
N PRO A 37 24.13 -21.77 4.46
CA PRO A 37 24.40 -20.60 3.60
C PRO A 37 23.47 -19.42 3.86
N ARG A 38 24.00 -18.21 3.69
CA ARG A 38 23.19 -16.98 3.64
C ARG A 38 22.43 -16.90 2.32
N SER A 39 21.10 -16.93 2.38
CA SER A 39 20.28 -16.31 1.34
C SER A 39 20.39 -14.78 1.45
N VAL A 40 20.37 -14.09 0.31
CA VAL A 40 20.49 -12.63 0.25
C VAL A 40 19.13 -12.01 -0.05
N VAL A 41 18.50 -11.46 0.99
CA VAL A 41 17.44 -10.45 0.86
C VAL A 41 17.84 -9.30 1.77
N GLY A 42 18.03 -8.11 1.18
CA GLY A 42 18.40 -6.91 1.91
C GLY A 42 17.20 -5.99 2.07
N GLU A 43 16.76 -5.79 3.32
CA GLU A 43 15.84 -4.70 3.68
C GLU A 43 16.51 -3.76 4.68
N SER A 44 16.25 -2.46 4.53
CA SER A 44 16.96 -1.41 5.26
C SER A 44 16.32 -1.14 6.62
N ALA A 45 17.10 -1.28 7.70
CA ALA A 45 16.63 -1.07 9.07
C ALA A 45 16.45 0.43 9.38
N VAL A 46 15.29 0.99 9.03
CA VAL A 46 14.89 2.34 9.46
C VAL A 46 14.37 2.29 10.90
N PHE A 47 15.28 2.40 11.87
CA PHE A 47 14.89 2.70 13.24
C PHE A 47 14.18 4.07 13.31
N HIS A 48 13.00 4.11 13.94
CA HIS A 48 12.37 5.34 14.38
C HIS A 48 12.04 5.25 15.88
N GLU A 49 12.72 6.10 16.66
CA GLU A 49 12.65 6.12 18.12
C GLU A 49 11.37 6.81 18.59
N MET A 50 10.24 6.08 18.61
CA MET A 50 8.93 6.64 18.91
C MET A 50 8.74 6.88 20.43
N LYS A 51 9.25 8.02 20.91
CA LYS A 51 9.10 8.46 22.31
C LYS A 51 7.62 8.65 22.67
N MET A 52 7.12 7.82 23.59
CA MET A 52 5.77 7.94 24.16
C MET A 52 5.62 9.24 24.97
N ALA A 53 4.77 10.14 24.51
CA ALA A 53 4.34 11.34 25.24
C ALA A 53 2.89 11.19 25.71
N HIS A 54 2.65 11.26 27.01
CA HIS A 54 1.30 11.20 27.59
C HIS A 54 0.49 12.45 27.25
N PRO A 55 -0.80 12.35 26.90
CA PRO A 55 -1.63 13.52 26.62
C PRO A 55 -1.95 14.31 27.90
N THR A 56 -1.50 15.56 27.97
CA THR A 56 -1.94 16.54 28.97
C THR A 56 -2.87 17.54 28.31
N VAL A 57 -4.07 17.70 28.87
CA VAL A 57 -5.08 18.66 28.40
C VAL A 57 -4.65 20.09 28.73
N LEU A 58 -4.66 21.00 27.75
CA LEU A 58 -4.78 22.44 27.98
C LEU A 58 -5.50 23.14 26.81
N LEU A 59 -5.97 24.37 27.06
CA LEU A 59 -6.99 25.07 26.28
C LEU A 59 -6.45 26.23 25.42
N ALA A 60 -7.15 26.46 24.31
CA ALA A 60 -7.37 27.73 23.61
C ALA A 60 -6.16 28.53 23.05
N GLY A 61 -6.24 28.84 21.75
CA GLY A 61 -5.40 29.85 21.09
C GLY A 61 -5.88 30.11 19.66
N ARG A 62 -6.54 31.26 19.43
CA ARG A 62 -6.80 31.76 18.06
C ARG A 62 -5.55 32.46 17.53
N ASN A 63 -5.26 32.31 16.24
CA ASN A 63 -5.34 33.41 15.26
C ASN A 63 -5.10 32.93 13.83
N ASN A 64 -5.44 33.78 12.86
CA ASN A 64 -5.33 33.51 11.43
C ASN A 64 -3.90 33.81 10.93
N ASP A 65 -3.48 33.18 9.83
CA ASP A 65 -3.38 33.85 8.52
C ASP A 65 -2.81 32.94 7.43
N THR A 66 -3.34 33.05 6.21
CA THR A 66 -2.87 32.38 4.97
C THR A 66 -3.22 33.26 3.76
N PRO A 67 -2.67 33.00 2.55
CA PRO A 67 -1.43 32.30 2.20
C PRO A 67 -0.44 33.22 1.45
N LYS A 68 0.69 32.67 0.99
CA LYS A 68 1.43 33.23 -0.17
C LYS A 68 1.77 32.13 -1.17
N PHE A 69 1.24 32.26 -2.39
CA PHE A 69 1.71 31.51 -3.56
C PHE A 69 3.08 32.04 -4.00
N VAL A 70 3.95 31.13 -4.43
CA VAL A 70 5.03 31.43 -5.38
C VAL A 70 5.10 30.26 -6.36
N VAL A 71 5.01 30.57 -7.66
CA VAL A 71 5.24 29.62 -8.76
C VAL A 71 6.46 30.13 -9.54
N CYS A 72 7.39 29.24 -9.87
CA CYS A 72 8.46 29.44 -10.86
C CYS A 72 8.90 28.07 -11.41
N ASP A 73 9.15 28.03 -12.71
CA ASP A 73 9.32 26.81 -13.52
C ASP A 73 10.78 26.31 -13.63
N PRO A 74 11.02 25.07 -14.14
CA PRO A 74 12.29 24.37 -13.98
C PRO A 74 13.34 24.65 -15.08
N PRO A 75 14.64 24.39 -14.80
CA PRO A 75 15.71 24.49 -15.78
C PRO A 75 15.93 23.18 -16.58
N MET A 76 15.55 23.19 -17.86
CA MET A 76 16.03 22.19 -18.83
C MET A 76 17.53 22.35 -19.10
N ARG A 77 18.32 21.27 -19.06
CA ARG A 77 19.62 21.22 -19.76
C ARG A 77 20.11 19.81 -20.10
N CYS A 78 20.04 19.45 -21.37
CA CYS A 78 20.68 18.25 -21.92
C CYS A 78 22.23 18.39 -21.93
N LYS A 79 22.91 17.25 -21.86
CA LYS A 79 24.29 17.07 -22.35
C LYS A 79 24.42 15.71 -23.06
N SER A 80 25.34 15.65 -24.02
CA SER A 80 25.55 14.56 -24.98
C SER A 80 26.90 13.86 -24.78
N GLY A 81 27.02 12.64 -25.31
CA GLY A 81 28.24 11.82 -25.29
C GLY A 81 28.19 10.72 -24.22
N ASP A 82 28.65 9.49 -24.45
CA ASP A 82 29.25 8.92 -25.67
C ASP A 82 28.89 7.43 -25.84
N ALA A 83 29.11 6.89 -27.05
CA ALA A 83 28.78 5.50 -27.39
C ALA A 83 29.82 4.49 -26.87
N GLY A 84 29.35 3.44 -26.19
CA GLY A 84 30.15 2.29 -25.75
C GLY A 84 29.97 1.08 -26.67
N VAL A 85 31.06 0.54 -27.20
CA VAL A 85 31.10 -0.50 -28.23
C VAL A 85 30.51 -1.85 -27.77
N VAL A 86 29.81 -2.54 -28.68
CA VAL A 86 29.32 -3.91 -28.54
C VAL A 86 30.48 -4.90 -28.38
N VAL A 87 30.39 -5.78 -27.37
CA VAL A 87 31.04 -7.09 -27.39
C VAL A 87 29.95 -8.15 -27.21
N GLN A 88 29.92 -9.11 -28.13
CA GLN A 88 28.94 -10.18 -28.22
C GLN A 88 29.71 -11.50 -28.10
N ASP A 89 29.45 -12.29 -27.07
CA ASP A 89 30.11 -13.59 -26.89
C ASP A 89 29.07 -14.67 -26.56
N ASN A 90 28.77 -15.50 -27.57
CA ASN A 90 27.84 -16.62 -27.45
C ASN A 90 28.61 -17.90 -27.12
N ARG A 91 28.39 -18.45 -25.92
CA ARG A 91 28.62 -19.88 -25.66
C ARG A 91 27.48 -20.49 -24.85
N CYS A 92 26.64 -21.24 -25.53
CA CYS A 92 25.74 -22.20 -24.91
C CYS A 92 26.53 -23.48 -24.64
N GLU A 93 26.53 -23.98 -23.41
CA GLU A 93 26.83 -25.38 -23.12
C GLU A 93 25.63 -25.96 -22.36
N ASN A 94 24.97 -26.94 -22.97
CA ASN A 94 23.83 -27.62 -22.37
C ASN A 94 24.33 -28.62 -21.32
N HIS A 95 23.72 -28.62 -20.14
CA HIS A 95 23.65 -29.84 -19.35
C HIS A 95 22.31 -29.95 -18.64
N GLU A 96 21.54 -30.97 -19.01
CA GLU A 96 20.32 -31.36 -18.30
C GLU A 96 20.71 -32.05 -16.98
N ASN A 97 20.01 -31.70 -15.91
CA ASN A 97 19.68 -32.62 -14.82
C ASN A 97 18.48 -32.07 -14.05
N ILE A 98 17.42 -32.87 -13.98
CA ILE A 98 16.19 -32.54 -13.25
C ILE A 98 16.18 -33.39 -11.98
N GLU A 99 16.36 -32.75 -10.81
CA GLU A 99 15.94 -33.33 -9.54
C GLU A 99 14.81 -32.46 -8.96
N ILE A 100 13.68 -33.10 -8.66
CA ILE A 100 12.47 -32.44 -8.16
C ILE A 100 12.47 -32.54 -6.64
N CYS A 101 12.34 -31.39 -5.97
CA CYS A 101 11.96 -31.31 -4.57
C CYS A 101 10.75 -30.38 -4.44
N GLU A 102 9.64 -30.92 -3.92
CA GLU A 102 8.35 -30.23 -3.87
C GLU A 102 8.26 -29.28 -2.66
N GLN A 103 8.52 -27.98 -2.84
CA GLN A 103 8.01 -26.89 -1.99
C GLN A 103 8.38 -25.48 -2.51
N ASP A 104 7.65 -24.98 -3.52
CA ASP A 104 6.83 -23.76 -3.34
C ASP A 104 6.00 -23.45 -4.60
N ASN A 105 4.69 -23.18 -4.43
CA ASN A 105 3.76 -23.14 -5.55
C ASN A 105 3.55 -21.72 -6.10
N ARG A 106 4.59 -21.16 -6.73
CA ARG A 106 4.50 -19.95 -7.57
C ARG A 106 4.91 -20.26 -9.00
N VAL A 107 3.94 -20.68 -9.81
CA VAL A 107 4.10 -20.80 -11.26
C VAL A 107 4.45 -19.42 -11.82
N PHE A 108 5.69 -19.26 -12.28
CA PHE A 108 6.11 -18.05 -12.97
C PHE A 108 5.53 -18.10 -14.38
N ASP A 109 4.57 -17.23 -14.70
CA ASP A 109 3.82 -17.32 -15.95
C ASP A 109 4.64 -16.82 -17.14
N VAL A 110 5.37 -17.76 -17.76
CA VAL A 110 6.15 -17.55 -18.98
C VAL A 110 5.29 -17.04 -20.13
N THR A 111 3.98 -17.34 -20.15
CA THR A 111 3.09 -16.86 -21.21
C THR A 111 2.81 -15.36 -21.06
N GLN A 112 2.62 -14.86 -19.83
CA GLN A 112 2.45 -13.43 -19.57
C GLN A 112 3.74 -12.63 -19.86
N ALA A 113 4.91 -13.21 -19.55
CA ALA A 113 6.20 -12.62 -19.92
C ALA A 113 6.40 -12.53 -21.45
N GLN A 114 6.05 -13.61 -22.18
CA GLN A 114 6.11 -13.61 -23.65
C GLN A 114 5.09 -12.64 -24.28
N GLU A 115 3.90 -12.51 -23.70
CA GLU A 115 2.87 -11.59 -24.17
C GLU A 115 3.31 -10.12 -24.02
N LEU A 116 4.02 -9.78 -22.95
CA LEU A 116 4.65 -8.47 -22.76
C LEU A 116 5.75 -8.19 -23.80
N ILE A 117 6.58 -9.19 -24.13
CA ILE A 117 7.61 -9.06 -25.18
C ILE A 117 6.96 -8.79 -26.55
N ASN A 118 5.91 -9.54 -26.89
CA ASN A 118 5.20 -9.37 -28.16
C ASN A 118 4.60 -7.95 -28.26
N LYS A 119 3.92 -7.48 -27.20
CA LYS A 119 3.37 -6.12 -27.13
C LYS A 119 4.44 -5.03 -27.28
N LEU A 120 5.64 -5.25 -26.74
CA LEU A 120 6.78 -4.34 -26.91
C LEU A 120 7.29 -4.27 -28.36
N GLU A 121 7.30 -5.40 -29.07
CA GLU A 121 7.65 -5.44 -30.50
C GLU A 121 6.58 -4.77 -31.37
N ASP A 122 5.29 -4.95 -31.04
CA ASP A 122 4.16 -4.27 -31.70
C ASP A 122 4.22 -2.74 -31.53
N TYR A 123 4.45 -2.25 -30.30
CA TYR A 123 4.62 -0.81 -30.04
C TYR A 123 5.81 -0.22 -30.79
N LYS A 124 6.92 -0.96 -30.89
CA LYS A 124 8.13 -0.57 -31.62
C LYS A 124 7.88 -0.45 -33.12
N CYS A 125 7.13 -1.38 -33.72
CA CYS A 125 6.66 -1.25 -35.11
C CYS A 125 5.74 -0.03 -35.29
N SER A 126 4.75 0.13 -34.40
CA SER A 126 3.83 1.28 -34.46
C SER A 126 4.51 2.64 -34.28
N SER A 127 5.64 2.73 -33.56
CA SER A 127 6.42 3.98 -33.45
C SER A 127 7.02 4.38 -34.81
N VAL A 128 7.60 3.42 -35.54
CA VAL A 128 8.21 3.67 -36.86
C VAL A 128 7.17 4.10 -37.89
N ASP A 129 5.97 3.52 -37.87
CA ASP A 129 4.88 3.94 -38.75
C ASP A 129 4.36 5.35 -38.42
N LEU A 130 4.34 5.75 -37.13
CA LEU A 130 3.98 7.11 -36.71
C LEU A 130 5.08 8.13 -37.06
N GLU A 131 6.35 7.79 -36.88
CA GLU A 131 7.49 8.61 -37.31
C GLU A 131 7.46 8.86 -38.83
N LYS A 132 7.13 7.83 -39.62
CA LYS A 132 6.94 7.94 -41.07
C LYS A 132 5.76 8.85 -41.43
N GLN A 133 4.61 8.71 -40.78
CA GLN A 133 3.44 9.58 -41.01
C GLN A 133 3.72 11.04 -40.64
N LEU A 134 4.49 11.30 -39.58
CA LEU A 134 4.93 12.64 -39.20
C LEU A 134 5.87 13.24 -40.26
N LEU A 135 6.84 12.48 -40.78
CA LEU A 135 7.72 12.94 -41.86
C LEU A 135 6.95 13.26 -43.15
N GLU A 136 5.97 12.45 -43.51
CA GLU A 136 5.08 12.71 -44.66
C GLU A 136 4.27 14.01 -44.43
N LEU A 137 3.68 14.20 -43.25
CA LEU A 137 2.95 15.42 -42.89
C LEU A 137 3.85 16.67 -42.86
N GLU A 138 5.09 16.56 -42.39
CA GLU A 138 6.07 17.64 -42.45
C GLU A 138 6.47 18.01 -43.88
N THR A 139 6.41 17.09 -44.84
CA THR A 139 6.61 17.43 -46.26
C THR A 139 5.40 18.11 -46.87
N GLU A 140 4.18 17.67 -46.53
CA GLU A 140 2.91 18.29 -46.94
C GLU A 140 2.83 19.75 -46.45
N VAL A 141 3.10 19.99 -45.16
CA VAL A 141 3.09 21.34 -44.56
C VAL A 141 4.14 22.26 -45.21
N ARG A 142 5.33 21.75 -45.54
CA ARG A 142 6.34 22.52 -46.29
C ARG A 142 5.90 22.84 -47.73
N HIS A 143 5.16 21.94 -48.38
CA HIS A 143 4.58 22.20 -49.70
C HIS A 143 3.56 23.35 -49.64
N ILE A 144 2.60 23.26 -48.71
CA ILE A 144 1.56 24.26 -48.47
C ILE A 144 2.17 25.63 -48.11
N GLN A 145 3.26 25.66 -47.34
CA GLN A 145 3.99 26.91 -47.04
C GLN A 145 4.59 27.54 -48.30
N VAL A 146 5.23 26.76 -49.17
CA VAL A 146 5.79 27.24 -50.45
C VAL A 146 4.68 27.74 -51.40
N GLU A 147 3.54 27.02 -51.48
CA GLU A 147 2.38 27.48 -52.24
C GLU A 147 1.84 28.80 -51.70
N MET A 148 1.67 28.95 -50.37
CA MET A 148 1.23 30.20 -49.76
C MET A 148 2.20 31.37 -50.02
N GLU A 149 3.52 31.14 -49.98
CA GLU A 149 4.51 32.16 -50.34
C GLU A 149 4.38 32.58 -51.81
N SER A 150 4.10 31.64 -52.72
CA SER A 150 3.87 31.95 -54.14
C SER A 150 2.61 32.79 -54.35
N VAL A 151 1.52 32.50 -53.62
CA VAL A 151 0.25 33.24 -53.69
C VAL A 151 0.40 34.66 -53.11
N LYS A 152 1.17 34.83 -52.02
CA LYS A 152 1.50 36.18 -51.49
C LYS A 152 2.27 37.02 -52.51
N CYS A 153 3.23 36.43 -53.22
CA CYS A 153 3.96 37.13 -54.29
C CYS A 153 3.06 37.55 -55.45
N ALA A 154 2.06 36.74 -55.83
CA ALA A 154 1.07 37.10 -56.85
C ALA A 154 0.11 38.22 -56.37
N ALA A 155 -0.23 38.26 -55.09
CA ALA A 155 -1.19 39.22 -54.52
C ALA A 155 -0.65 40.66 -54.37
N GLY A 156 0.66 40.88 -54.51
CA GLY A 156 1.28 42.21 -54.31
C GLY A 156 0.95 43.26 -55.39
N ALA A 157 0.36 42.86 -56.52
CA ALA A 157 0.31 43.66 -57.75
C ALA A 157 -1.06 44.29 -58.10
N CYS A 158 -1.88 44.70 -57.11
CA CYS A 158 -3.01 45.62 -57.33
C CYS A 158 -3.61 46.21 -56.03
N ARG A 159 -3.28 47.45 -55.65
CA ARG A 159 -4.15 48.31 -54.81
C ARG A 159 -3.80 49.80 -54.85
N GLY A 160 -4.84 50.61 -54.99
CA GLY A 160 -4.82 52.07 -55.21
C GLY A 160 -5.80 52.40 -56.34
N GLY A 161 -6.91 53.12 -56.17
CA GLY A 161 -7.31 53.99 -55.06
C GLY A 161 -6.85 55.43 -55.34
N GLY A 162 -7.71 56.44 -55.45
CA GLY A 162 -9.18 56.44 -55.40
C GLY A 162 -9.76 57.69 -56.06
N GLY A 163 -11.08 57.81 -56.16
CA GLY A 163 -11.73 58.91 -56.89
C GLY A 163 -11.82 60.24 -56.12
N GLN A 164 -11.83 61.35 -56.85
CA GLN A 164 -12.25 62.68 -56.36
C GLN A 164 -13.13 63.37 -57.41
N ASN A 165 -14.16 64.09 -56.94
CA ASN A 165 -15.05 64.92 -57.76
C ASN A 165 -14.81 66.40 -57.42
N THR A 166 -14.71 67.26 -58.44
CA THR A 166 -14.95 68.72 -58.32
C THR A 166 -15.57 69.24 -59.62
N CYS A 167 -16.20 70.41 -59.57
CA CYS A 167 -17.07 70.96 -60.63
C CYS A 167 -16.48 72.19 -61.33
N PHE A 168 -17.20 72.67 -62.36
CA PHE A 168 -17.05 73.93 -63.11
C PHE A 168 -15.82 74.09 -64.02
N GLU A 169 -16.08 74.31 -65.32
CA GLU A 169 -15.94 75.66 -65.90
C GLU A 169 -16.79 75.84 -67.18
N GLN A 170 -17.04 77.10 -67.56
CA GLN A 170 -17.52 77.53 -68.88
C GLN A 170 -16.50 78.54 -69.44
N PRO A 171 -16.27 78.53 -70.77
CA PRO A 171 -16.48 79.77 -71.54
C PRO A 171 -17.53 79.54 -72.66
N ALA A 172 -18.54 80.39 -72.85
CA ALA A 172 -18.50 81.78 -73.36
C ALA A 172 -18.33 81.87 -74.89
N GLY A 173 -19.42 82.27 -75.59
CA GLY A 173 -19.40 82.50 -77.05
C GLY A 173 -20.79 82.52 -77.72
N GLY A 174 -21.39 83.70 -77.86
CA GLY A 174 -22.32 84.02 -78.96
C GLY A 174 -21.57 84.84 -80.04
N PRO A 175 -22.24 85.55 -81.00
CA PRO A 175 -23.68 85.71 -81.27
C PRO A 175 -23.97 85.40 -82.79
N PRO A 176 -24.83 86.10 -83.60
CA PRO A 176 -26.01 86.96 -83.37
C PRO A 176 -27.26 86.66 -84.28
N VAL A 177 -28.34 87.46 -84.10
CA VAL A 177 -29.57 87.58 -84.94
C VAL A 177 -30.17 89.01 -84.70
N PRO A 178 -30.95 89.70 -85.58
CA PRO A 178 -31.38 89.46 -86.98
C PRO A 178 -30.54 90.29 -88.01
N PRO A 179 -30.92 91.43 -88.69
CA PRO A 179 -32.12 92.31 -88.67
C PRO A 179 -33.01 92.19 -89.96
N MET A 180 -33.22 93.27 -90.75
CA MET A 180 -34.14 93.32 -91.92
C MET A 180 -33.69 94.26 -93.07
N SER A 181 -34.29 94.07 -94.27
CA SER A 181 -34.87 95.10 -95.19
C SER A 181 -34.05 95.88 -96.25
N ARG A 182 -34.80 96.33 -97.30
CA ARG A 182 -34.51 97.34 -98.37
C ARG A 182 -33.49 96.92 -99.46
N ALA A 183 -33.53 97.39 -100.73
CA ALA A 183 -34.39 98.33 -101.49
C ALA A 183 -34.63 97.78 -102.94
N CYS A 184 -35.71 98.07 -103.69
CA CYS A 184 -36.01 99.26 -104.55
C CYS A 184 -34.86 99.68 -105.51
N GLY A 185 -35.04 99.91 -106.82
CA GLY A 185 -36.24 99.89 -107.71
C GLY A 185 -35.91 100.45 -109.12
N VAL A 186 -36.91 100.99 -109.85
CA VAL A 186 -36.78 101.76 -111.15
C VAL A 186 -36.46 100.86 -112.38
N CYS A 187 -37.05 100.97 -113.60
CA CYS A 187 -37.98 101.90 -114.29
C CYS A 187 -39.05 101.11 -115.12
N PRO A 188 -40.03 101.73 -115.83
CA PRO A 188 -41.27 101.10 -116.33
C PRO A 188 -41.35 100.96 -117.88
N PRO A 189 -42.53 101.04 -118.55
CA PRO A 189 -43.43 99.92 -118.88
C PRO A 189 -43.57 99.77 -120.42
N CYS A 190 -44.80 99.59 -120.93
CA CYS A 190 -45.20 99.59 -122.35
C CYS A 190 -44.97 98.26 -123.13
N PRO A 191 -45.68 98.02 -124.27
CA PRO A 191 -46.53 96.83 -124.35
C PRO A 191 -46.40 96.11 -125.72
N ALA A 192 -47.54 95.76 -126.34
CA ALA A 192 -47.73 95.15 -127.66
C ALA A 192 -47.64 93.61 -127.74
N THR A 193 -48.82 93.01 -127.61
CA THR A 193 -49.33 91.87 -128.40
C THR A 193 -48.59 91.52 -129.71
N CYS A 194 -47.87 90.40 -129.75
CA CYS A 194 -47.58 89.59 -130.95
C CYS A 194 -47.61 88.10 -130.54
N ASN A 195 -48.56 87.29 -131.02
CA ASN A 195 -48.57 86.59 -132.30
C ASN A 195 -47.53 85.43 -132.37
N PRO A 196 -47.93 84.15 -132.15
CA PRO A 196 -47.02 83.09 -131.71
C PRO A 196 -46.40 82.26 -132.85
N ASN A 197 -45.56 82.86 -133.71
CA ASN A 197 -44.87 82.14 -134.80
C ASN A 197 -43.49 82.72 -135.16
N ALA A 198 -42.67 83.04 -134.15
CA ALA A 198 -41.26 83.42 -134.33
C ALA A 198 -40.32 82.36 -133.71
N PRO A 199 -39.15 82.09 -134.31
CA PRO A 199 -38.19 81.12 -133.77
C PRO A 199 -37.46 81.66 -132.52
N PRO A 200 -37.04 80.78 -131.58
CA PRO A 200 -36.67 81.19 -130.23
C PRO A 200 -35.34 81.95 -130.14
N THR A 201 -35.37 82.99 -129.31
CA THR A 201 -34.29 83.92 -129.00
C THR A 201 -33.26 83.35 -128.02
N PRO A 202 -32.09 83.99 -127.82
CA PRO A 202 -31.11 83.55 -126.82
C PRO A 202 -31.66 83.44 -125.39
N ALA A 203 -32.60 84.31 -125.00
CA ALA A 203 -33.23 84.30 -123.69
C ALA A 203 -34.02 83.01 -123.41
N GLU A 204 -34.66 82.43 -124.43
CA GLU A 204 -35.43 81.19 -124.28
C GLU A 204 -34.52 79.96 -124.08
N LYS A 205 -33.32 79.97 -124.65
CA LYS A 205 -32.30 78.93 -124.38
C LYS A 205 -31.75 79.03 -122.95
N GLU A 206 -31.58 80.24 -122.43
CA GLU A 206 -31.17 80.46 -121.04
C GLU A 206 -32.29 80.08 -120.05
N ALA A 207 -33.54 80.46 -120.33
CA ALA A 207 -34.70 80.01 -119.58
C ALA A 207 -34.84 78.48 -119.57
N GLN A 208 -34.59 77.80 -120.70
CA GLN A 208 -34.61 76.34 -120.79
C GLN A 208 -33.50 75.69 -119.95
N LYS A 209 -32.29 76.27 -119.93
CA LYS A 209 -31.18 75.83 -119.07
C LYS A 209 -31.52 75.99 -117.58
N LEU A 210 -32.07 77.13 -117.18
CA LEU A 210 -32.54 77.39 -115.81
C LEU A 210 -33.68 76.43 -115.42
N GLY A 211 -34.61 76.14 -116.33
CA GLY A 211 -35.68 75.15 -116.14
C GLY A 211 -35.22 73.67 -116.11
N ILE A 212 -33.95 73.38 -116.40
CA ILE A 212 -33.31 72.08 -116.14
C ILE A 212 -32.63 72.12 -114.77
N GLN A 213 -31.88 73.19 -114.46
CA GLN A 213 -31.24 73.35 -113.14
C GLN A 213 -32.27 73.39 -111.99
N LEU A 214 -33.42 74.04 -112.18
CA LEU A 214 -34.49 74.07 -111.19
C LEU A 214 -35.01 72.66 -110.88
N ARG A 215 -35.32 71.85 -111.90
CA ARG A 215 -35.77 70.45 -111.71
C ARG A 215 -34.71 69.59 -111.04
N GLN A 216 -33.45 69.70 -111.43
CA GLN A 216 -32.34 69.01 -110.75
C GLN A 216 -32.22 69.45 -109.28
N THR A 217 -32.48 70.72 -108.97
CA THR A 217 -32.45 71.24 -107.60
C THR A 217 -33.65 70.74 -106.78
N GLU A 218 -34.84 70.67 -107.37
CA GLU A 218 -36.04 70.08 -106.76
C GLU A 218 -35.91 68.57 -106.51
N GLU A 219 -35.33 67.81 -107.45
CA GLU A 219 -35.06 66.37 -107.29
C GLU A 219 -34.00 66.11 -106.21
N ASN A 220 -32.92 66.90 -106.19
CA ASN A 220 -31.95 66.87 -105.09
C ASN A 220 -32.59 67.23 -103.74
N PHE A 221 -33.47 68.24 -103.70
CA PHE A 221 -34.19 68.62 -102.47
C PHE A 221 -35.14 67.51 -101.99
N LYS A 222 -35.96 66.93 -102.89
CA LYS A 222 -36.83 65.77 -102.58
C LYS A 222 -36.03 64.58 -102.06
N THR A 223 -34.86 64.31 -102.66
CA THR A 223 -33.93 63.26 -102.22
C THR A 223 -33.42 63.55 -100.81
N LYS A 224 -32.94 64.76 -100.53
CA LYS A 224 -32.43 65.15 -99.20
C LYS A 224 -33.52 65.21 -98.12
N VAL A 225 -34.75 65.59 -98.46
CA VAL A 225 -35.90 65.48 -97.55
C VAL A 225 -36.20 64.02 -97.22
N THR A 226 -36.12 63.11 -98.21
CA THR A 226 -36.33 61.67 -98.01
C THR A 226 -35.22 61.05 -97.15
N GLU A 227 -33.95 61.38 -97.41
CA GLU A 227 -32.81 61.01 -96.55
C GLU A 227 -33.01 61.50 -95.11
N CYS A 228 -33.39 62.78 -94.92
CA CYS A 228 -33.68 63.32 -93.59
C CYS A 228 -34.86 62.62 -92.90
N ALA A 229 -35.87 62.15 -93.64
CA ALA A 229 -36.96 61.38 -93.07
C ALA A 229 -36.51 59.98 -92.62
N MET A 230 -35.71 59.29 -93.44
CA MET A 230 -35.13 57.98 -93.06
C MET A 230 -34.19 58.10 -91.87
N LEU A 231 -33.25 59.05 -91.88
CA LEU A 231 -32.33 59.29 -90.75
C LEU A 231 -33.07 59.64 -89.45
N ARG A 232 -34.21 60.34 -89.52
CA ARG A 232 -35.06 60.59 -88.34
C ARG A 232 -35.75 59.31 -87.84
N ALA A 233 -36.26 58.46 -88.74
CA ALA A 233 -36.85 57.18 -88.36
C ALA A 233 -35.81 56.22 -87.76
N GLU A 234 -34.61 56.14 -88.34
CA GLU A 234 -33.47 55.38 -87.81
C GLU A 234 -33.02 55.89 -86.44
N LEU A 235 -32.95 57.21 -86.24
CA LEU A 235 -32.61 57.82 -84.96
C LEU A 235 -33.66 57.56 -83.86
N VAL A 236 -34.95 57.51 -84.22
CA VAL A 236 -36.02 57.08 -83.29
C VAL A 236 -35.85 55.60 -82.96
N LYS A 237 -35.71 54.73 -83.97
CA LYS A 237 -35.49 53.28 -83.77
C LYS A 237 -34.27 53.00 -82.90
N LYS A 238 -33.16 53.72 -83.10
CA LYS A 238 -31.94 53.59 -82.28
C LYS A 238 -32.13 54.07 -80.84
N LYS A 239 -33.00 55.05 -80.58
CA LYS A 239 -33.38 55.43 -79.21
C LYS A 239 -34.24 54.35 -78.53
N GLU A 240 -35.16 53.72 -79.25
CA GLU A 240 -35.94 52.59 -78.72
C GLU A 240 -35.07 51.37 -78.43
N GLU A 241 -34.13 51.04 -79.33
CA GLU A 241 -33.13 49.99 -79.10
C GLU A 241 -32.29 50.32 -77.85
N LEU A 242 -31.79 51.55 -77.72
CA LEU A 242 -31.00 51.97 -76.56
C LEU A 242 -31.79 51.91 -75.23
N GLU A 243 -33.07 52.30 -75.19
CA GLU A 243 -33.84 52.21 -73.95
C GLU A 243 -34.23 50.76 -73.59
N LYS A 244 -34.39 49.87 -74.59
CA LYS A 244 -34.52 48.42 -74.38
C LYS A 244 -33.25 47.84 -73.75
N GLU A 245 -32.07 48.18 -74.26
CA GLU A 245 -30.78 47.82 -73.65
C GLU A 245 -30.67 48.37 -72.22
N ARG A 246 -31.06 49.63 -71.98
CA ARG A 246 -31.07 50.23 -70.62
C ARG A 246 -32.10 49.58 -69.69
N CYS A 247 -33.15 48.92 -70.20
CA CYS A 247 -34.06 48.11 -69.40
C CYS A 247 -33.42 46.77 -69.03
N GLN A 248 -32.90 46.04 -70.01
CA GLN A 248 -32.20 44.75 -69.82
C GLN A 248 -30.97 44.89 -68.90
N HIS A 249 -30.23 46.00 -68.98
CA HIS A 249 -29.12 46.29 -68.08
C HIS A 249 -29.58 46.51 -66.63
N ARG A 250 -30.72 47.17 -66.40
CA ARG A 250 -31.30 47.32 -65.05
C ARG A 250 -31.81 45.98 -64.51
N GLU A 251 -32.43 45.15 -65.34
CA GLU A 251 -32.86 43.80 -64.94
C GLU A 251 -31.68 42.88 -64.59
N THR A 252 -30.63 42.86 -65.41
CA THR A 252 -29.44 42.03 -65.17
C THR A 252 -28.66 42.53 -63.95
N GLN A 253 -28.54 43.84 -63.74
CA GLN A 253 -27.95 44.40 -62.52
C GLN A 253 -28.76 44.06 -61.26
N ASN A 254 -30.10 44.08 -61.33
CA ASN A 254 -30.94 43.67 -60.20
C ASN A 254 -30.82 42.16 -59.91
N LYS A 255 -30.82 41.31 -60.95
CA LYS A 255 -30.57 39.87 -60.83
C LYS A 255 -29.18 39.56 -60.26
N LEU A 256 -28.16 40.36 -60.58
CA LEU A 256 -26.83 40.26 -59.98
C LEU A 256 -26.87 40.54 -58.47
N ARG A 257 -27.46 41.68 -58.04
CA ARG A 257 -27.59 41.98 -56.59
C ARG A 257 -28.37 40.91 -55.83
N GLU A 258 -29.43 40.37 -56.42
CA GLU A 258 -30.17 39.25 -55.84
C GLU A 258 -29.29 38.01 -55.63
N LEU A 259 -28.39 37.70 -56.56
CA LEU A 259 -27.48 36.56 -56.46
C LEU A 259 -26.35 36.84 -55.46
N GLU A 260 -25.82 38.06 -55.42
CA GLU A 260 -24.84 38.52 -54.42
C GLU A 260 -25.40 38.37 -53.00
N MET A 261 -26.61 38.89 -52.73
CA MET A 261 -27.27 38.74 -51.42
C MET A 261 -27.58 37.28 -51.06
N LYS A 262 -27.96 36.44 -52.04
CA LYS A 262 -28.19 35.00 -51.81
C LYS A 262 -26.87 34.27 -51.49
N PHE A 263 -25.77 34.65 -52.14
CA PHE A 263 -24.45 34.09 -51.87
C PHE A 263 -23.91 34.52 -50.50
N GLU A 264 -24.07 35.78 -50.11
CA GLU A 264 -23.69 36.30 -48.79
C GLU A 264 -24.52 35.63 -47.66
N GLY A 265 -25.82 35.40 -47.90
CA GLY A 265 -26.67 34.59 -47.01
C GLY A 265 -26.21 33.12 -46.89
N LEU A 266 -25.79 32.50 -47.99
CA LEU A 266 -25.23 31.14 -47.98
C LEU A 266 -23.87 31.07 -47.26
N ALA A 267 -22.99 32.06 -47.47
CA ALA A 267 -21.68 32.13 -46.81
C ALA A 267 -21.82 32.33 -45.29
N THR A 268 -22.68 33.26 -44.86
CA THR A 268 -22.96 33.49 -43.43
C THR A 268 -23.60 32.26 -42.77
N HIS A 269 -24.59 31.62 -43.40
CA HIS A 269 -25.16 30.36 -42.91
C HIS A 269 -24.12 29.23 -42.82
N THR A 270 -23.23 29.11 -43.81
CA THR A 270 -22.15 28.09 -43.82
C THR A 270 -21.17 28.33 -42.67
N ASN A 271 -20.76 29.58 -42.42
CA ASN A 271 -19.88 29.92 -41.31
C ASN A 271 -20.52 29.64 -39.94
N MET A 272 -21.81 29.95 -39.75
CA MET A 272 -22.53 29.57 -38.52
C MET A 272 -22.58 28.05 -38.32
N LEU A 273 -22.84 27.29 -39.38
CA LEU A 273 -22.89 25.83 -39.33
C LEU A 273 -21.52 25.20 -39.06
N MET A 274 -20.43 25.80 -39.53
CA MET A 274 -19.06 25.38 -39.22
C MET A 274 -18.71 25.66 -37.76
N GLY A 275 -18.93 26.88 -37.26
CA GLY A 275 -18.66 27.21 -35.84
C GLY A 275 -19.50 26.37 -34.86
N SER A 276 -20.74 26.02 -35.23
CA SER A 276 -21.56 25.09 -34.45
C SER A 276 -20.98 23.66 -34.40
N LYS A 277 -20.35 23.19 -35.49
CA LYS A 277 -19.65 21.90 -35.52
C LYS A 277 -18.34 21.93 -34.72
N GLU A 278 -17.58 23.01 -34.78
CA GLU A 278 -16.38 23.19 -33.93
C GLU A 278 -16.75 23.13 -32.45
N GLN A 279 -17.79 23.86 -32.01
CA GLN A 279 -18.28 23.81 -30.63
C GLN A 279 -18.78 22.42 -30.23
N ALA A 280 -19.42 21.67 -31.14
CA ALA A 280 -19.84 20.30 -30.87
C ALA A 280 -18.65 19.33 -30.72
N PHE A 281 -17.61 19.48 -31.56
CA PHE A 281 -16.38 18.70 -31.46
C PHE A 281 -15.59 19.04 -30.18
N GLU A 282 -15.46 20.33 -29.85
CA GLU A 282 -14.82 20.81 -28.62
C GLU A 282 -15.56 20.29 -27.37
N GLN A 283 -16.89 20.28 -27.38
CA GLN A 283 -17.69 19.64 -26.32
C GLN A 283 -17.43 18.12 -26.25
N GLU A 284 -17.31 17.42 -27.38
CA GLU A 284 -17.01 15.98 -27.37
C GLU A 284 -15.61 15.69 -26.81
N VAL A 285 -14.60 16.49 -27.19
CA VAL A 285 -13.23 16.40 -26.65
C VAL A 285 -13.23 16.64 -25.14
N ASN A 286 -13.92 17.68 -24.66
CA ASN A 286 -14.06 17.95 -23.23
C ASN A 286 -14.78 16.81 -22.48
N VAL A 287 -15.82 16.20 -23.06
CA VAL A 287 -16.51 15.04 -22.48
C VAL A 287 -15.60 13.78 -22.48
N ARG A 288 -14.74 13.60 -23.49
CA ARG A 288 -13.74 12.52 -23.52
C ARG A 288 -12.68 12.72 -22.43
N ALA A 289 -12.18 13.94 -22.24
CA ALA A 289 -11.22 14.29 -21.19
C ALA A 289 -11.81 14.08 -19.78
N LEU A 290 -13.01 14.60 -19.51
CA LEU A 290 -13.71 14.41 -18.23
C LEU A 290 -13.96 12.92 -17.92
N LYS A 291 -14.25 12.09 -18.95
CA LYS A 291 -14.37 10.63 -18.80
C LYS A 291 -13.05 9.93 -18.51
N GLN A 292 -11.92 10.49 -18.92
CA GLN A 292 -10.59 9.97 -18.58
C GLN A 292 -10.23 10.32 -17.13
N CYS A 293 -10.35 11.59 -16.72
CA CYS A 293 -10.09 12.01 -15.34
C CYS A 293 -11.02 11.32 -14.32
N TYR A 294 -12.24 10.97 -14.71
CA TYR A 294 -13.14 10.16 -13.88
C TYR A 294 -12.72 8.68 -13.75
N ARG A 295 -11.99 8.12 -14.73
CA ARG A 295 -11.36 6.79 -14.59
C ARG A 295 -10.17 6.86 -13.66
N GLU A 296 -9.25 7.78 -13.92
CA GLU A 296 -8.03 8.00 -13.14
C GLU A 296 -8.36 8.22 -11.66
N ALA A 297 -9.25 9.18 -11.33
CA ALA A 297 -9.68 9.44 -9.96
C ALA A 297 -10.47 8.27 -9.31
N ARG A 298 -11.00 7.34 -10.10
CA ARG A 298 -11.64 6.11 -9.58
C ARG A 298 -10.60 5.02 -9.30
N GLU A 299 -9.61 4.88 -10.18
CA GLU A 299 -8.48 3.96 -10.03
C GLU A 299 -7.67 4.35 -8.77
N GLU A 300 -7.35 5.64 -8.58
CA GLU A 300 -6.77 6.18 -7.33
C GLU A 300 -7.61 5.83 -6.08
N ILE A 301 -8.94 5.92 -6.16
CA ILE A 301 -9.82 5.59 -5.02
C ILE A 301 -9.78 4.09 -4.70
N ASP A 302 -9.73 3.21 -5.71
CA ASP A 302 -9.68 1.77 -5.52
C ASP A 302 -8.27 1.27 -5.09
N GLU A 303 -7.19 1.98 -5.49
CA GLU A 303 -5.85 1.82 -4.91
C GLU A 303 -5.80 2.24 -3.44
N LEU A 304 -6.28 3.44 -3.09
CA LEU A 304 -6.32 3.92 -1.70
C LEU A 304 -7.14 3.02 -0.78
N ARG A 305 -8.23 2.42 -1.28
CA ARG A 305 -9.01 1.38 -0.57
C ARG A 305 -8.19 0.12 -0.30
N THR A 306 -7.37 -0.29 -1.26
CA THR A 306 -6.49 -1.46 -1.14
C THR A 306 -5.41 -1.20 -0.09
N LEU A 307 -4.73 -0.04 -0.16
CA LEU A 307 -3.73 0.39 0.81
C LEU A 307 -4.29 0.51 2.24
N MET A 308 -5.49 1.07 2.41
CA MET A 308 -6.16 1.13 3.73
C MET A 308 -6.46 -0.26 4.29
N LYS A 309 -6.84 -1.22 3.44
CA LYS A 309 -7.06 -2.60 3.85
C LYS A 309 -5.75 -3.25 4.30
N GLU A 310 -4.68 -3.12 3.51
CA GLU A 310 -3.36 -3.66 3.84
C GLU A 310 -2.81 -3.09 5.16
N GLN A 311 -2.96 -1.79 5.40
CA GLN A 311 -2.59 -1.17 6.68
C GLN A 311 -3.43 -1.68 7.86
N ASN A 312 -4.74 -1.89 7.67
CA ASN A 312 -5.59 -2.51 8.70
C ASN A 312 -5.16 -3.96 9.00
N ASP A 313 -4.87 -4.74 7.96
CA ASP A 313 -4.52 -6.15 8.09
C ASP A 313 -3.14 -6.28 8.80
N GLN A 314 -2.16 -5.43 8.45
CA GLN A 314 -0.90 -5.28 9.19
C GLN A 314 -1.12 -4.91 10.67
N LEU A 315 -2.07 -4.01 10.98
CA LEU A 315 -2.38 -3.64 12.37
C LEU A 315 -3.01 -4.80 13.17
N GLN A 316 -3.82 -5.67 12.55
CA GLN A 316 -4.28 -6.89 13.22
C GLN A 316 -3.13 -7.88 13.43
N ASP A 317 -2.21 -7.99 12.47
CA ASP A 317 -1.01 -8.82 12.57
C ASP A 317 -0.11 -8.40 13.75
N TYR A 318 0.17 -7.10 13.88
CA TYR A 318 0.90 -6.56 15.04
C TYR A 318 0.16 -6.78 16.36
N ARG A 319 -1.18 -6.67 16.37
CA ARG A 319 -2.02 -6.95 17.55
C ARG A 319 -1.97 -8.42 17.96
N VAL A 320 -1.99 -9.36 17.01
CA VAL A 320 -1.84 -10.80 17.29
C VAL A 320 -0.45 -11.10 17.84
N LYS A 321 0.61 -10.58 17.21
CA LYS A 321 2.01 -10.72 17.66
C LYS A 321 2.20 -10.16 19.08
N TYR A 322 1.60 -9.00 19.39
CA TYR A 322 1.61 -8.40 20.73
C TYR A 322 0.94 -9.30 21.78
N LEU A 323 -0.26 -9.83 21.49
CA LEU A 323 -1.00 -10.70 22.41
C LEU A 323 -0.25 -12.03 22.67
N GLN A 324 0.37 -12.61 21.65
CA GLN A 324 1.23 -13.79 21.79
C GLN A 324 2.46 -13.50 22.66
N ALA A 325 3.13 -12.37 22.45
CA ALA A 325 4.27 -11.95 23.27
C ALA A 325 3.86 -11.69 24.73
N GLN A 326 2.72 -11.04 24.98
CA GLN A 326 2.19 -10.86 26.32
C GLN A 326 1.89 -12.21 27.01
N GLN A 327 1.26 -13.16 26.31
CA GLN A 327 0.98 -14.48 26.84
C GLN A 327 2.26 -15.24 27.21
N LEU A 328 3.32 -15.13 26.40
CA LEU A 328 4.62 -15.74 26.69
C LEU A 328 5.28 -15.11 27.93
N VAL A 329 5.21 -13.78 28.09
CA VAL A 329 5.73 -13.07 29.28
C VAL A 329 4.95 -13.46 30.54
N GLU A 330 3.62 -13.58 30.47
CA GLU A 330 2.82 -14.05 31.61
C GLU A 330 3.16 -15.48 32.02
N GLU A 331 3.44 -16.36 31.05
CA GLU A 331 3.81 -17.75 31.32
C GLU A 331 5.24 -17.88 31.88
N GLN A 332 6.21 -17.15 31.32
CA GLN A 332 7.55 -17.02 31.88
C GLN A 332 7.51 -16.48 33.32
N ARG A 333 6.58 -15.56 33.63
CA ARG A 333 6.40 -15.07 35.00
C ARG A 333 5.93 -16.16 35.95
N ARG A 334 4.95 -17.00 35.55
CA ARG A 334 4.52 -18.17 36.37
C ARG A 334 5.66 -19.15 36.62
N GLN A 335 6.53 -19.35 35.62
CA GLN A 335 7.70 -20.22 35.76
C GLN A 335 8.73 -19.64 36.74
N MET A 336 8.99 -18.33 36.70
CA MET A 336 9.83 -17.65 37.71
C MET A 336 9.19 -17.70 39.11
N ASP A 337 7.89 -17.43 39.24
CA ASP A 337 7.14 -17.51 40.50
C ASP A 337 7.28 -18.92 41.12
N MET A 338 7.20 -19.98 40.31
CA MET A 338 7.39 -21.38 40.74
C MET A 338 8.84 -21.69 41.12
N MET A 339 9.83 -21.22 40.35
CA MET A 339 11.25 -21.41 40.66
C MET A 339 11.66 -20.73 41.97
N ASP A 340 11.11 -19.55 42.28
CA ASP A 340 11.40 -18.86 43.53
C ASP A 340 10.69 -19.48 44.74
N MET A 341 9.51 -20.10 44.56
CA MET A 341 8.92 -20.98 45.58
C MET A 341 9.83 -22.18 45.89
N ASP A 342 10.36 -22.86 44.87
CA ASP A 342 11.26 -24.01 45.06
C ASP A 342 12.63 -23.62 45.63
N ASN A 343 13.19 -22.48 45.22
CA ASN A 343 14.41 -21.93 45.80
C ASN A 343 14.23 -21.57 47.29
N THR A 344 13.07 -21.04 47.66
CA THR A 344 12.69 -20.80 49.06
C THR A 344 12.60 -22.12 49.84
N ARG A 345 11.88 -23.12 49.30
CA ARG A 345 11.73 -24.46 49.89
C ARG A 345 13.08 -25.17 50.10
N ILE A 346 13.98 -25.10 49.12
CA ILE A 346 15.33 -25.67 49.19
C ILE A 346 16.18 -24.90 50.23
N SER A 347 16.08 -23.58 50.26
CA SER A 347 16.77 -22.73 51.25
C SER A 347 16.32 -23.04 52.68
N GLU A 348 15.02 -23.25 52.92
CA GLU A 348 14.49 -23.69 54.21
C GLU A 348 15.01 -25.09 54.58
N GLN A 349 14.97 -26.05 53.65
CA GLN A 349 15.47 -27.40 53.87
C GLN A 349 16.97 -27.44 54.22
N ILE A 350 17.80 -26.64 53.54
CA ILE A 350 19.23 -26.49 53.83
C ILE A 350 19.43 -25.89 55.23
N ASN A 351 18.70 -24.84 55.60
CA ASN A 351 18.77 -24.26 56.93
C ASN A 351 18.36 -25.25 58.03
N LEU A 352 17.31 -26.06 57.81
CA LEU A 352 16.90 -27.11 58.74
C LEU A 352 17.99 -28.19 58.91
N GLU A 353 18.65 -28.62 57.83
CA GLU A 353 19.75 -29.60 57.96
C GLU A 353 20.97 -29.00 58.65
N ILE A 354 21.32 -27.73 58.40
CA ILE A 354 22.37 -27.02 59.13
C ILE A 354 22.06 -27.01 60.65
N GLN A 355 20.82 -26.78 61.06
CA GLN A 355 20.43 -26.86 62.48
C GLN A 355 20.50 -28.30 63.02
N ARG A 356 20.07 -29.32 62.25
CA ARG A 356 20.19 -30.74 62.65
C ARG A 356 21.65 -31.17 62.82
N VAL A 357 22.54 -30.76 61.93
CA VAL A 357 23.98 -31.00 62.03
C VAL A 357 24.58 -30.25 63.23
N LYS A 358 24.23 -28.97 63.41
CA LYS A 358 24.68 -28.17 64.56
C LYS A 358 24.28 -28.78 65.90
N LEU A 359 23.05 -29.28 66.02
CA LEU A 359 22.57 -29.95 67.23
C LEU A 359 23.39 -31.21 67.54
N LYS A 360 23.59 -32.10 66.55
CA LYS A 360 24.46 -33.30 66.69
C LYS A 360 25.89 -32.96 67.11
N PHE A 361 26.47 -31.89 66.56
CA PHE A 361 27.79 -31.42 66.99
C PHE A 361 27.78 -30.88 68.43
N GLN A 362 26.71 -30.20 68.85
CA GLN A 362 26.56 -29.70 70.22
C GLN A 362 26.39 -30.86 71.23
N GLU A 363 25.60 -31.89 70.89
CA GLU A 363 25.47 -33.13 71.65
C GLU A 363 26.83 -33.82 71.82
N LYS A 364 27.61 -33.99 70.74
CA LYS A 364 28.95 -34.59 70.82
C LYS A 364 29.96 -33.74 71.59
N LEU A 365 29.87 -32.41 71.55
CA LEU A 365 30.68 -31.55 72.42
C LEU A 365 30.30 -31.71 73.91
N GLN A 366 29.02 -31.95 74.21
CA GLN A 366 28.54 -32.19 75.57
C GLN A 366 28.95 -33.59 76.09
N GLU A 367 28.95 -34.62 75.24
CA GLU A 367 29.50 -35.95 75.57
C GLU A 367 31.01 -35.92 75.90
N LEU A 368 31.78 -35.09 75.18
CA LEU A 368 33.22 -34.98 75.37
C LEU A 368 33.63 -34.08 76.55
N ALA A 369 32.78 -33.12 76.92
CA ALA A 369 33.06 -32.12 77.96
C ALA A 369 33.51 -32.69 79.34
N PRO A 370 32.93 -33.77 79.90
CA PRO A 370 33.34 -34.27 81.22
C PRO A 370 34.60 -35.15 81.21
N ILE A 371 35.10 -35.58 80.04
CA ILE A 371 36.23 -36.52 79.95
C ILE A 371 37.51 -36.01 80.64
N PRO A 372 37.92 -34.73 80.52
CA PRO A 372 39.13 -34.23 81.19
C PRO A 372 39.03 -34.27 82.72
N ASP A 373 37.84 -34.05 83.29
CA ASP A 373 37.65 -34.04 84.74
C ASP A 373 37.47 -35.46 85.30
N LEU A 374 36.82 -36.35 84.54
CA LEU A 374 36.82 -37.79 84.83
C LEU A 374 38.26 -38.36 84.81
N LEU A 375 39.09 -37.92 83.87
CA LEU A 375 40.51 -38.30 83.78
C LEU A 375 41.33 -37.76 84.97
N LYS A 376 41.12 -36.52 85.41
CA LYS A 376 41.72 -36.02 86.66
C LYS A 376 41.28 -36.87 87.86
N ALA A 377 40.01 -37.24 87.92
CA ALA A 377 39.45 -38.05 89.02
C ALA A 377 39.91 -39.52 88.99
N THR A 378 40.31 -40.09 87.85
CA THR A 378 40.99 -41.40 87.80
C THR A 378 42.49 -41.28 88.10
N GLN A 379 43.16 -40.23 87.61
CA GLN A 379 44.58 -39.96 87.91
C GLN A 379 44.83 -39.69 89.40
N MET A 380 43.93 -38.99 90.10
CA MET A 380 44.02 -38.81 91.55
C MET A 380 43.88 -40.15 92.28
N ARG A 381 42.81 -40.92 92.00
CA ARG A 381 42.61 -42.26 92.60
C ARG A 381 43.77 -43.22 92.32
N LEU A 382 44.44 -43.10 91.17
CA LEU A 382 45.64 -43.87 90.87
C LEU A 382 46.82 -43.47 91.78
N LYS A 383 47.03 -42.17 92.04
CA LYS A 383 48.06 -41.70 92.99
C LYS A 383 47.75 -42.15 94.41
N ASP A 384 46.49 -42.06 94.84
CA ASP A 384 46.06 -42.51 96.15
C ASP A 384 46.31 -44.02 96.33
N ALA A 385 46.01 -44.82 95.30
CA ALA A 385 46.29 -46.25 95.28
C ALA A 385 47.80 -46.57 95.24
N GLN A 386 48.60 -45.82 94.48
CA GLN A 386 50.07 -45.96 94.44
C GLN A 386 50.70 -45.61 95.81
N GLN A 387 50.20 -44.58 96.49
CA GLN A 387 50.65 -44.23 97.84
C GLN A 387 50.28 -45.33 98.85
N ALA A 388 49.05 -45.88 98.78
CA ALA A 388 48.64 -47.01 99.61
C ALA A 388 49.48 -48.28 99.33
N GLN A 389 49.79 -48.55 98.06
CA GLN A 389 50.67 -49.64 97.66
C GLN A 389 52.08 -49.47 98.23
N ALA A 390 52.70 -48.30 98.08
CA ALA A 390 54.05 -48.04 98.61
C ALA A 390 54.14 -48.20 100.14
N ILE A 391 53.07 -47.82 100.87
CA ILE A 391 52.96 -48.06 102.32
C ILE A 391 52.85 -49.57 102.62
N ALA A 392 52.04 -50.31 101.86
CA ALA A 392 51.90 -51.75 102.01
C ALA A 392 53.21 -52.51 101.67
N GLU A 393 53.93 -52.08 100.63
CA GLU A 393 55.23 -52.61 100.22
C GLU A 393 56.29 -52.36 101.30
N HIS A 394 56.43 -51.14 101.82
CA HIS A 394 57.34 -50.84 102.94
C HIS A 394 57.05 -51.72 104.17
N ASN A 395 55.77 -51.90 104.51
CA ASN A 395 55.36 -52.74 105.63
C ASN A 395 55.66 -54.22 105.37
N ALA A 396 55.46 -54.70 104.14
CA ALA A 396 55.81 -56.06 103.72
C ALA A 396 57.33 -56.28 103.73
N GLU A 397 58.13 -55.30 103.30
CA GLU A 397 59.60 -55.34 103.41
C GLU A 397 60.08 -55.34 104.86
N GLN A 398 59.39 -54.64 105.76
CA GLN A 398 59.72 -54.67 107.19
C GLN A 398 59.43 -56.05 107.77
N LEU A 399 58.23 -56.60 107.53
CA LEU A 399 57.88 -57.96 107.95
C LEU A 399 58.78 -59.03 107.31
N ALA A 400 59.23 -58.84 106.07
CA ALA A 400 60.18 -59.72 105.40
C ALA A 400 61.59 -59.65 106.02
N ARG A 401 62.04 -58.46 106.44
CA ARG A 401 63.29 -58.29 107.21
C ARG A 401 63.19 -58.99 108.56
N GLU A 402 62.11 -58.78 109.30
CA GLU A 402 61.86 -59.45 110.60
C GLU A 402 61.78 -60.98 110.45
N LEU A 403 61.06 -61.47 109.43
CA LEU A 403 60.97 -62.91 109.10
C LEU A 403 62.33 -63.49 108.67
N ASN A 404 63.14 -62.76 107.91
CA ASN A 404 64.47 -63.23 107.52
C ASN A 404 65.43 -63.25 108.71
N CYS A 405 65.39 -62.25 109.60
CA CYS A 405 66.13 -62.31 110.88
C CYS A 405 65.67 -63.48 111.79
N ALA A 406 64.41 -63.93 111.68
CA ALA A 406 63.94 -65.16 112.34
C ALA A 406 64.42 -66.43 111.60
N ARG A 407 64.39 -66.43 110.26
CA ARG A 407 64.87 -67.54 109.43
C ARG A 407 66.38 -67.75 109.53
N GLU A 408 67.20 -66.72 109.64
CA GLU A 408 68.64 -66.84 109.85
C GLU A 408 68.95 -67.51 111.19
N LYS A 409 68.25 -67.12 112.26
CA LYS A 409 68.33 -67.81 113.56
C LYS A 409 67.97 -69.30 113.45
N VAL A 410 67.03 -69.68 112.58
CA VAL A 410 66.64 -71.07 112.31
C VAL A 410 67.62 -71.78 111.34
N HIS A 411 68.20 -71.09 110.37
CA HIS A 411 69.15 -71.63 109.39
C HIS A 411 70.51 -71.93 110.02
N VAL A 412 70.96 -71.08 110.96
CA VAL A 412 72.13 -71.32 111.82
C VAL A 412 71.96 -72.59 112.68
N LEU A 413 70.71 -72.98 112.98
CA LEU A 413 70.39 -74.20 113.73
C LEU A 413 70.24 -75.46 112.84
N LEU A 414 70.23 -75.35 111.50
CA LEU A 414 69.82 -76.47 110.63
C LEU A 414 70.81 -76.88 109.51
N HIS A 415 71.61 -75.98 108.94
CA HIS A 415 72.30 -76.28 107.66
C HIS A 415 73.81 -76.60 107.80
N ASN A 416 74.12 -77.79 108.30
CA ASN A 416 75.38 -78.47 108.01
C ASN A 416 75.15 -79.54 106.91
N SER A 417 75.86 -79.47 105.77
CA SER A 417 75.90 -80.44 104.61
C SER A 417 74.73 -80.39 103.57
N LEU A 418 74.81 -80.71 102.25
CA LEU A 418 75.84 -80.73 101.14
C LEU A 418 75.17 -80.88 99.69
N LYS A 419 75.85 -81.18 98.54
CA LYS A 419 75.43 -80.89 97.10
C LYS A 419 75.68 -81.96 95.91
N PRO A 420 75.28 -81.75 94.59
CA PRO A 420 75.29 -82.66 93.34
C PRO A 420 76.41 -82.36 92.21
N PRO A 421 76.47 -82.68 90.84
CA PRO A 421 75.49 -83.04 89.71
C PRO A 421 75.91 -83.79 88.31
N GLU A 422 75.00 -83.86 87.25
CA GLU A 422 75.11 -83.79 85.70
C GLU A 422 75.62 -84.83 84.55
N LYS A 423 74.92 -84.87 83.35
CA LYS A 423 75.21 -84.77 81.81
C LYS A 423 75.59 -85.88 80.66
N PRO A 424 76.39 -85.65 79.52
CA PRO A 424 75.93 -85.60 78.04
C PRO A 424 76.29 -86.62 76.80
N PRO A 425 76.97 -86.35 75.59
CA PRO A 425 76.60 -86.73 74.14
C PRO A 425 77.71 -87.42 73.18
N GLU A 426 77.87 -87.51 71.80
CA GLU A 426 77.30 -87.13 70.41
C GLU A 426 78.09 -87.75 69.14
N ARG A 427 77.64 -87.78 67.81
CA ARG A 427 78.43 -87.97 66.46
C ARG A 427 77.71 -88.20 65.04
N GLY A 428 78.42 -88.21 63.84
CA GLY A 428 77.95 -88.53 62.40
C GLY A 428 78.97 -88.42 61.16
N GLY A 429 78.59 -88.60 59.83
CA GLY A 429 79.35 -88.17 58.55
C GLY A 429 79.39 -89.02 57.19
N ASP A 430 79.52 -88.41 55.95
CA ASP A 430 80.04 -88.93 54.59
C ASP A 430 80.06 -87.83 53.44
N GLU A 431 80.73 -88.01 52.26
CA GLU A 431 81.00 -86.94 51.22
C GLU A 431 80.72 -87.20 49.70
N LYS A 432 81.42 -88.09 48.97
CA LYS A 432 81.63 -87.93 47.49
C LYS A 432 80.36 -87.91 46.61
N GLN A 433 79.32 -88.61 47.03
CA GLN A 433 78.01 -88.66 46.34
C GLN A 433 77.34 -87.28 46.25
N MET A 434 77.68 -86.35 47.16
CA MET A 434 77.18 -84.98 47.18
C MET A 434 77.49 -84.21 45.90
N ALA A 435 78.62 -84.44 45.23
CA ALA A 435 79.06 -83.58 44.11
C ALA A 435 78.15 -83.67 42.87
N LEU A 436 77.77 -84.89 42.45
CA LEU A 436 76.84 -85.10 41.33
C LEU A 436 75.41 -84.71 41.68
N LEU A 437 75.00 -84.95 42.94
CA LEU A 437 73.72 -84.46 43.44
C LEU A 437 73.67 -82.92 43.41
N ASN A 438 74.72 -82.24 43.87
CA ASN A 438 74.82 -80.78 43.86
C ASN A 438 74.68 -80.19 42.45
N GLN A 439 75.33 -80.76 41.42
CA GLN A 439 75.15 -80.26 40.05
C GLN A 439 73.70 -80.42 39.55
N ARG A 440 73.04 -81.56 39.85
CA ARG A 440 71.64 -81.77 39.48
C ARG A 440 70.69 -80.88 40.28
N ILE A 441 71.00 -80.63 41.55
CA ILE A 441 70.31 -79.67 42.41
C ILE A 441 70.42 -78.26 41.84
N SER A 442 71.59 -77.81 41.36
CA SER A 442 71.76 -76.50 40.73
C SER A 442 70.88 -76.34 39.48
N GLN A 443 70.90 -77.31 38.56
CA GLN A 443 70.03 -77.27 37.37
C GLN A 443 68.54 -77.25 37.72
N LEU A 444 68.12 -78.00 38.75
CA LEU A 444 66.74 -78.00 39.22
C LEU A 444 66.39 -76.68 39.93
N ALA A 445 67.34 -76.06 40.64
CA ALA A 445 67.16 -74.75 41.27
C ALA A 445 67.00 -73.63 40.23
N GLU A 446 67.83 -73.59 39.19
CA GLU A 446 67.72 -72.62 38.07
C GLU A 446 66.36 -72.72 37.37
N ASN A 447 65.93 -73.94 37.01
CA ASN A 447 64.61 -74.17 36.43
C ASN A 447 63.48 -73.79 37.40
N ASN A 448 63.64 -74.04 38.70
CA ASN A 448 62.65 -73.67 39.72
C ASN A 448 62.57 -72.15 39.92
N ILE A 449 63.67 -71.42 39.80
CA ILE A 449 63.72 -69.95 39.83
C ILE A 449 63.03 -69.38 38.57
N SER A 450 63.31 -69.94 37.39
CA SER A 450 62.65 -69.55 36.14
C SER A 450 61.13 -69.73 36.23
N LEU A 451 60.66 -70.93 36.61
CA LEU A 451 59.23 -71.21 36.78
C LEU A 451 58.57 -70.32 37.85
N LYS A 452 59.27 -70.01 38.95
CA LYS A 452 58.78 -69.04 39.95
C LYS A 452 58.60 -67.65 39.34
N SER A 453 59.57 -67.15 38.57
CA SER A 453 59.49 -65.83 37.94
C SER A 453 58.31 -65.74 36.95
N GLU A 454 58.06 -66.81 36.19
CA GLU A 454 56.92 -66.90 35.26
C GLU A 454 55.58 -67.00 36.01
N ILE A 455 55.51 -67.74 37.11
CA ILE A 455 54.32 -67.81 37.97
C ILE A 455 53.99 -66.43 38.56
N GLU A 456 54.96 -65.67 39.07
CA GLU A 456 54.71 -64.32 39.58
C GLU A 456 54.34 -63.34 38.44
N ARG A 457 54.93 -63.48 37.24
CA ARG A 457 54.54 -62.70 36.06
C ARG A 457 53.09 -62.96 35.65
N LEU A 458 52.66 -64.21 35.66
CA LEU A 458 51.29 -64.63 35.35
C LEU A 458 50.30 -64.16 36.42
N LYS A 459 50.59 -64.35 37.71
CA LYS A 459 49.78 -63.80 38.82
C LYS A 459 49.58 -62.29 38.69
N ALA A 460 50.65 -61.54 38.47
CA ALA A 460 50.58 -60.09 38.28
C ALA A 460 49.78 -59.70 37.03
N SER A 461 49.72 -60.56 36.01
CA SER A 461 48.87 -60.37 34.83
C SER A 461 47.39 -60.63 35.13
N VAL A 462 47.09 -61.70 35.88
CA VAL A 462 45.72 -62.05 36.31
C VAL A 462 45.12 -60.92 37.14
N ILE A 463 45.85 -60.43 38.16
CA ILE A 463 45.42 -59.32 39.02
C ILE A 463 45.04 -58.08 38.19
N ARG A 464 45.89 -57.65 37.25
CA ARG A 464 45.58 -56.50 36.37
C ARG A 464 44.37 -56.72 35.47
N THR A 465 44.11 -57.96 35.02
CA THR A 465 42.90 -58.27 34.25
C THR A 465 41.64 -58.32 35.12
N GLU A 466 41.74 -58.76 36.37
CA GLU A 466 40.65 -58.76 37.34
C GLU A 466 40.30 -57.32 37.77
N GLU A 467 41.30 -56.49 38.08
CA GLU A 467 41.15 -55.05 38.34
C GLU A 467 40.45 -54.33 37.18
N SER A 468 40.87 -54.62 35.94
CA SER A 468 40.26 -54.08 34.72
C SER A 468 38.82 -54.58 34.51
N ALA A 469 38.55 -55.86 34.79
CA ALA A 469 37.20 -56.43 34.69
C ALA A 469 36.24 -55.75 35.69
N LEU A 470 36.65 -55.63 36.96
CA LEU A 470 35.86 -54.97 38.02
C LEU A 470 35.63 -53.47 37.73
N ALA A 471 36.62 -52.77 37.17
CA ALA A 471 36.46 -51.39 36.74
C ALA A 471 35.44 -51.24 35.59
N ASN A 472 35.45 -52.17 34.62
CA ASN A 472 34.48 -52.19 33.53
C ASN A 472 33.07 -52.58 34.00
N GLU A 473 32.95 -53.54 34.93
CA GLU A 473 31.67 -53.92 35.55
C GLU A 473 31.05 -52.74 36.32
N LYS A 474 31.84 -52.03 37.14
CA LYS A 474 31.37 -50.83 37.85
C LYS A 474 30.85 -49.77 36.87
N ARG A 475 31.58 -49.52 35.77
CA ARG A 475 31.17 -48.58 34.71
C ARG A 475 29.89 -49.03 33.99
N LEU A 476 29.69 -50.34 33.82
CA LEU A 476 28.45 -50.89 33.26
C LEU A 476 27.26 -50.67 34.20
N GLN A 477 27.43 -50.92 35.51
CA GLN A 477 26.39 -50.66 36.51
C GLN A 477 26.03 -49.18 36.60
N GLU A 478 27.02 -48.28 36.55
CA GLU A 478 26.80 -46.83 36.47
C GLU A 478 25.96 -46.46 35.24
N LYS A 479 26.29 -46.99 34.06
CA LYS A 479 25.52 -46.75 32.83
C LYS A 479 24.14 -47.40 32.81
N MET A 480 23.96 -48.56 33.44
CA MET A 480 22.63 -49.15 33.64
C MET A 480 21.75 -48.28 34.54
N HIS A 481 22.32 -47.67 35.59
CA HIS A 481 21.58 -46.75 36.45
C HIS A 481 21.22 -45.45 35.72
N GLU A 482 22.15 -44.88 34.95
CA GLU A 482 21.91 -43.71 34.08
C GLU A 482 20.79 -43.97 33.07
N CYS A 483 20.80 -45.11 32.36
CA CYS A 483 19.72 -45.50 31.46
C CYS A 483 18.36 -45.64 32.17
N ALA A 484 18.34 -46.14 33.41
CA ALA A 484 17.11 -46.25 34.20
C ALA A 484 16.59 -44.87 34.70
N GLN A 485 17.48 -43.94 35.02
CA GLN A 485 17.12 -42.55 35.34
C GLN A 485 16.52 -41.86 34.11
N LEU A 486 17.23 -41.87 32.98
CA LEU A 486 16.80 -41.26 31.71
C LEU A 486 15.49 -41.84 31.18
N GLY A 487 15.28 -43.16 31.31
CA GLY A 487 14.01 -43.80 30.97
C GLY A 487 12.84 -43.25 31.80
N GLY A 488 13.03 -43.13 33.12
CA GLY A 488 12.02 -42.54 34.01
C GLY A 488 11.80 -41.04 33.79
N GLU A 489 12.80 -40.30 33.31
CA GLU A 489 12.65 -38.90 32.91
C GLU A 489 11.86 -38.77 31.60
N LEU A 490 12.17 -39.59 30.59
CA LEU A 490 11.41 -39.67 29.34
C LEU A 490 9.94 -39.99 29.60
N ASP A 491 9.65 -40.98 30.45
CA ASP A 491 8.29 -41.33 30.81
C ASP A 491 7.57 -40.15 31.49
N ARG A 492 8.19 -39.47 32.48
CA ARG A 492 7.60 -38.27 33.11
C ARG A 492 7.32 -37.16 32.09
N THR A 493 8.27 -36.85 31.21
CA THR A 493 8.12 -35.83 30.16
C THR A 493 6.99 -36.17 29.20
N ARG A 494 6.86 -37.45 28.81
CA ARG A 494 5.75 -37.94 27.97
C ARG A 494 4.39 -37.79 28.66
N ASP A 495 4.35 -38.11 29.94
CA ASP A 495 3.16 -38.04 30.79
C ASP A 495 2.71 -36.58 31.02
N GLU A 496 3.67 -35.67 31.18
CA GLU A 496 3.45 -34.22 31.29
C GLU A 496 3.01 -33.59 29.96
N ALA A 497 3.61 -33.99 28.83
CA ALA A 497 3.18 -33.58 27.50
C ALA A 497 1.76 -34.06 27.19
N SER A 498 1.41 -35.30 27.56
CA SER A 498 0.06 -35.85 27.46
C SER A 498 -0.96 -35.02 28.26
N ARG A 499 -0.63 -34.72 29.54
CA ARG A 499 -1.46 -33.83 30.39
C ARG A 499 -1.56 -32.41 29.85
N ALA A 500 -0.50 -31.86 29.23
CA ALA A 500 -0.52 -30.54 28.61
C ALA A 500 -1.45 -30.51 27.38
N LEU A 501 -1.34 -31.51 26.50
CA LEU A 501 -2.18 -31.67 25.32
C LEU A 501 -3.67 -31.81 25.69
N GLN A 502 -3.99 -32.59 26.73
CA GLN A 502 -5.36 -32.72 27.23
C GLN A 502 -5.94 -31.36 27.68
N ARG A 503 -5.20 -30.59 28.50
CA ARG A 503 -5.65 -29.26 28.94
C ARG A 503 -5.85 -28.29 27.78
N ALA A 504 -4.96 -28.29 26.79
CA ALA A 504 -5.09 -27.47 25.59
C ALA A 504 -6.32 -27.84 24.76
N HIS A 505 -6.62 -29.14 24.64
CA HIS A 505 -7.83 -29.64 23.98
C HIS A 505 -9.10 -29.23 24.75
N GLU A 506 -9.13 -29.36 26.08
CA GLU A 506 -10.25 -28.95 26.94
C GLU A 506 -10.53 -27.44 26.86
N GLN A 507 -9.48 -26.60 26.84
CA GLN A 507 -9.59 -25.16 26.61
C GLN A 507 -10.17 -24.86 25.23
N THR A 508 -9.64 -25.50 24.18
CA THR A 508 -10.09 -25.32 22.79
C THR A 508 -11.56 -25.71 22.62
N GLU A 509 -11.97 -26.85 23.17
CA GLU A 509 -13.38 -27.29 23.20
C GLU A 509 -14.30 -26.33 23.94
N THR A 510 -13.81 -25.72 25.03
CA THR A 510 -14.58 -24.74 25.81
C THR A 510 -14.79 -23.44 25.03
N VAL A 511 -13.73 -22.93 24.38
CA VAL A 511 -13.81 -21.75 23.49
C VAL A 511 -14.73 -22.04 22.30
N ARG A 512 -14.60 -23.21 21.65
CA ARG A 512 -15.44 -23.61 20.52
C ARG A 512 -16.93 -23.65 20.91
N LYS A 513 -17.27 -24.20 22.07
CA LYS A 513 -18.65 -24.22 22.60
C LYS A 513 -19.18 -22.80 22.88
N CYS A 514 -18.37 -21.95 23.52
CA CYS A 514 -18.74 -20.56 23.79
C CYS A 514 -19.03 -19.75 22.51
N LEU A 515 -18.16 -19.88 21.49
CA LEU A 515 -18.36 -19.26 20.18
C LEU A 515 -19.60 -19.83 19.48
N GLN A 516 -19.83 -21.15 19.53
CA GLN A 516 -21.01 -21.78 18.95
C GLN A 516 -22.32 -21.29 19.59
N THR A 517 -22.34 -21.08 20.92
CA THR A 517 -23.48 -20.44 21.61
C THR A 517 -23.67 -18.98 21.18
N THR A 518 -22.58 -18.22 21.03
CA THR A 518 -22.63 -16.82 20.57
C THR A 518 -23.16 -16.71 19.14
N VAL A 519 -22.77 -17.62 18.23
CA VAL A 519 -23.32 -17.66 16.86
C VAL A 519 -24.82 -17.96 16.87
N ALA A 520 -25.25 -18.99 17.61
CA ALA A 520 -26.68 -19.35 17.72
C ALA A 520 -27.53 -18.26 18.41
N GLU A 521 -26.92 -17.38 19.21
CA GLU A 521 -27.56 -16.18 19.76
C GLU A 521 -27.73 -15.11 18.66
N LEU A 522 -26.67 -14.78 17.93
CA LEU A 522 -26.69 -13.78 16.85
C LEU A 522 -27.62 -14.19 15.70
N GLU A 523 -27.67 -15.47 15.33
CA GLU A 523 -28.61 -16.02 14.34
C GLU A 523 -30.07 -15.79 14.75
N ARG A 524 -30.39 -15.98 16.03
CA ARG A 524 -31.74 -15.78 16.58
C ARG A 524 -32.11 -14.29 16.64
N GLN A 525 -31.15 -13.43 16.99
CA GLN A 525 -31.34 -11.97 16.98
C GLN A 525 -31.54 -11.44 15.56
N LEU A 526 -30.79 -11.97 14.58
CA LEU A 526 -30.97 -11.66 13.16
C LEU A 526 -32.34 -12.11 12.64
N ALA A 527 -32.80 -13.30 13.03
CA ALA A 527 -34.14 -13.79 12.69
C ALA A 527 -35.26 -12.92 13.30
N ALA A 528 -35.12 -12.54 14.58
CA ALA A 528 -36.06 -11.65 15.26
C ALA A 528 -36.10 -10.25 14.62
N SER A 529 -34.94 -9.67 14.31
CA SER A 529 -34.83 -8.38 13.62
C SER A 529 -35.49 -8.41 12.23
N ARG A 530 -35.25 -9.46 11.44
CA ARG A 530 -35.93 -9.66 10.13
C ARG A 530 -37.46 -9.75 10.27
N ALA A 531 -37.97 -10.45 11.29
CA ALA A 531 -39.40 -10.53 11.56
C ALA A 531 -39.99 -9.17 11.99
N GLN A 532 -39.27 -8.41 12.83
CA GLN A 532 -39.66 -7.07 13.25
C GLN A 532 -39.72 -6.09 12.07
N VAL A 533 -38.72 -6.09 11.18
CA VAL A 533 -38.71 -5.27 9.96
C VAL A 533 -39.90 -5.64 9.07
N SER A 534 -40.12 -6.92 8.78
CA SER A 534 -41.26 -7.37 7.96
C SER A 534 -42.62 -6.94 8.54
N THR A 535 -42.76 -6.95 9.87
CA THR A 535 -43.97 -6.46 10.55
C THR A 535 -44.14 -4.95 10.37
N ALA A 536 -43.09 -4.16 10.61
CA ALA A 536 -43.11 -2.71 10.44
C ALA A 536 -43.36 -2.28 8.98
N GLU A 537 -42.84 -3.02 8.00
CA GLU A 537 -43.12 -2.78 6.58
C GLU A 537 -44.57 -3.06 6.22
N LYS A 538 -45.17 -4.11 6.78
CA LYS A 538 -46.60 -4.41 6.62
C LYS A 538 -47.48 -3.32 7.24
N GLU A 539 -47.16 -2.88 8.46
CA GLU A 539 -47.87 -1.80 9.15
C GLU A 539 -47.79 -0.47 8.38
N ARG A 540 -46.60 -0.14 7.86
CA ARG A 540 -46.36 1.02 6.98
C ARG A 540 -47.24 0.95 5.72
N GLU A 541 -47.31 -0.21 5.08
CA GLU A 541 -48.10 -0.39 3.86
C GLU A 541 -49.62 -0.40 4.14
N GLU A 542 -50.07 -0.99 5.25
CA GLU A 542 -51.46 -0.86 5.71
C GLU A 542 -51.85 0.60 5.97
N LEU A 543 -51.00 1.37 6.66
CA LEU A 543 -51.23 2.80 6.91
C LEU A 543 -51.27 3.61 5.60
N LYS A 544 -50.31 3.38 4.70
CA LYS A 544 -50.26 3.99 3.36
C LYS A 544 -51.55 3.72 2.57
N ASN A 545 -52.04 2.49 2.57
CA ASN A 545 -53.30 2.14 1.90
C ASN A 545 -54.52 2.80 2.55
N ARG A 546 -54.59 2.87 3.90
CA ARG A 546 -55.67 3.60 4.60
C ARG A 546 -55.69 5.08 4.24
N LEU A 547 -54.52 5.73 4.20
CA LEU A 547 -54.39 7.14 3.81
C LEU A 547 -54.76 7.37 2.34
N HIS A 548 -54.33 6.48 1.43
CA HIS A 548 -54.71 6.55 0.02
C HIS A 548 -56.23 6.46 -0.18
N TRP A 549 -56.92 5.52 0.50
CA TRP A 549 -58.38 5.41 0.47
C TRP A 549 -59.09 6.64 1.05
N GLN A 550 -58.58 7.22 2.14
CA GLN A 550 -59.12 8.47 2.68
C GLN A 550 -58.97 9.63 1.71
N MET A 551 -57.80 9.80 1.10
CA MET A 551 -57.52 10.82 0.10
C MET A 551 -58.43 10.67 -1.12
N LYS A 552 -58.55 9.46 -1.68
CA LYS A 552 -59.45 9.18 -2.82
C LYS A 552 -60.90 9.57 -2.50
N ARG A 553 -61.43 9.17 -1.34
CA ARG A 553 -62.79 9.53 -0.92
C ARG A 553 -62.97 11.04 -0.72
N LEU A 554 -61.94 11.76 -0.28
CA LEU A 554 -61.98 13.22 -0.17
C LEU A 554 -62.02 13.88 -1.56
N THR A 555 -61.25 13.38 -2.53
CA THR A 555 -61.32 13.83 -3.94
C THR A 555 -62.70 13.59 -4.54
N GLU A 556 -63.26 12.38 -4.41
CA GLU A 556 -64.60 12.04 -4.91
C GLU A 556 -65.70 12.94 -4.30
N ASN A 557 -65.63 13.21 -2.99
CA ASN A 557 -66.54 14.14 -2.32
C ASN A 557 -66.37 15.58 -2.80
N PHE A 558 -65.14 16.02 -3.10
CA PHE A 558 -64.83 17.36 -3.58
C PHE A 558 -65.30 17.57 -5.02
N GLU A 559 -65.12 16.58 -5.90
CA GLU A 559 -65.67 16.56 -7.26
C GLU A 559 -67.21 16.64 -7.26
N GLN A 560 -67.88 15.86 -6.40
CA GLN A 560 -69.34 15.95 -6.21
C GLN A 560 -69.77 17.33 -5.70
N ALA A 561 -69.02 17.94 -4.78
CA ALA A 561 -69.28 19.29 -4.31
C ALA A 561 -69.11 20.34 -5.43
N GLN A 562 -68.06 20.24 -6.25
CA GLN A 562 -67.86 21.11 -7.41
C GLN A 562 -69.00 20.98 -8.43
N LEU A 563 -69.40 19.76 -8.78
CA LEU A 563 -70.54 19.51 -9.69
C LEU A 563 -71.84 20.11 -9.14
N ARG A 564 -72.09 20.00 -7.83
CA ARG A 564 -73.24 20.62 -7.18
C ARG A 564 -73.18 22.15 -7.19
N ILE A 565 -72.01 22.74 -6.96
CA ILE A 565 -71.79 24.19 -7.05
C ILE A 565 -72.04 24.67 -8.49
N LEU A 566 -71.51 23.99 -9.50
CA LEU A 566 -71.71 24.33 -10.92
C LEU A 566 -73.20 24.21 -11.31
N GLY A 567 -73.89 23.19 -10.84
CA GLY A 567 -75.34 23.02 -11.04
C GLY A 567 -76.14 24.17 -10.41
N LEU A 568 -75.84 24.54 -9.17
CA LEU A 568 -76.48 25.69 -8.49
C LEU A 568 -76.16 27.02 -9.18
N GLN A 569 -74.91 27.25 -9.61
CA GLN A 569 -74.53 28.42 -10.39
C GLN A 569 -75.30 28.49 -11.72
N THR A 570 -75.50 27.36 -12.38
CA THR A 570 -76.30 27.28 -13.63
C THR A 570 -77.77 27.61 -13.37
N GLN A 571 -78.35 27.10 -12.27
CA GLN A 571 -79.72 27.43 -11.85
C GLN A 571 -79.86 28.93 -11.51
N VAL A 572 -78.92 29.50 -10.74
CA VAL A 572 -78.90 30.93 -10.42
C VAL A 572 -78.74 31.80 -11.67
N GLN A 573 -77.90 31.41 -12.63
CA GLN A 573 -77.79 32.10 -13.91
C GLN A 573 -79.08 32.00 -14.74
N SER A 574 -79.76 30.86 -14.73
CA SER A 574 -81.06 30.69 -15.39
C SER A 574 -82.13 31.59 -14.77
N LEU A 575 -82.28 31.56 -13.43
CA LEU A 575 -83.18 32.43 -12.68
C LEU A 575 -82.87 33.92 -12.88
N ARG A 576 -81.60 34.30 -12.96
CA ARG A 576 -81.19 35.68 -13.27
C ARG A 576 -81.62 36.08 -14.68
N ARG A 577 -81.49 35.19 -15.67
CA ARG A 577 -81.95 35.44 -17.06
C ARG A 577 -83.47 35.53 -17.15
N THR A 578 -84.23 34.68 -16.45
CA THR A 578 -85.70 34.76 -16.46
C THR A 578 -86.21 36.00 -15.72
N ALA A 579 -85.60 36.38 -14.59
CA ALA A 579 -85.91 37.63 -13.91
C ALA A 579 -85.64 38.85 -14.82
N SER A 580 -84.47 38.92 -15.45
CA SER A 580 -84.14 39.98 -16.43
C SER A 580 -84.97 39.92 -17.73
N SER A 581 -85.71 38.83 -17.98
CA SER A 581 -86.61 38.68 -19.14
C SER A 581 -88.08 39.01 -18.82
N THR A 582 -88.41 39.35 -17.58
CA THR A 582 -89.81 39.51 -17.10
C THR A 582 -90.00 40.83 -16.32
N GLY A 583 -89.17 41.85 -16.60
CA GLY A 583 -89.07 43.04 -15.74
C GLY A 583 -88.62 44.32 -16.45
N ASP A 584 -89.38 44.77 -17.45
CA ASP A 584 -89.58 46.22 -17.61
C ASP A 584 -90.60 46.64 -16.53
N GLY A 585 -90.12 47.18 -15.42
CA GLY A 585 -90.96 47.61 -14.30
C GLY A 585 -90.15 48.04 -13.07
N ASP A 586 -90.57 49.13 -12.43
CA ASP A 586 -89.88 49.73 -11.28
C ASP A 586 -89.80 48.81 -10.06
N GLY A 587 -88.66 48.79 -9.36
CA GLY A 587 -88.45 47.93 -8.19
C GLY A 587 -87.17 48.25 -7.42
N GLU A 588 -87.36 48.78 -6.22
CA GLU A 588 -86.37 49.39 -5.32
C GLU A 588 -85.04 48.63 -5.07
N ASN A 589 -84.02 49.44 -4.78
CA ASN A 589 -82.68 49.09 -4.32
C ASN A 589 -82.67 48.22 -3.04
N GLN A 590 -82.90 46.92 -3.15
CA GLN A 590 -82.90 45.99 -2.02
C GLN A 590 -81.48 45.47 -1.72
N GLU A 591 -80.88 46.03 -0.66
CA GLU A 591 -79.52 45.73 -0.20
C GLU A 591 -79.37 44.27 0.25
N CYS A 592 -78.37 43.55 -0.28
CA CYS A 592 -78.12 42.17 0.11
C CYS A 592 -77.53 42.10 1.52
N THR A 593 -78.36 41.64 2.46
CA THR A 593 -78.00 41.34 3.87
C THR A 593 -76.86 40.32 4.02
N CYS A 594 -76.45 39.68 2.92
CA CYS A 594 -75.31 38.77 2.83
C CYS A 594 -73.94 39.41 3.16
N LYS A 595 -73.81 40.74 3.21
CA LYS A 595 -72.55 41.40 3.62
C LYS A 595 -72.18 41.14 5.09
N ASN A 596 -73.15 40.99 5.99
CA ASN A 596 -72.92 41.05 7.44
C ASN A 596 -72.47 39.70 8.06
N PHE A 597 -71.95 38.76 7.26
CA PHE A 597 -71.58 37.41 7.72
C PHE A 597 -70.09 37.06 7.63
N PHE A 598 -69.24 37.99 7.17
CA PHE A 598 -67.77 37.83 7.15
C PHE A 598 -67.02 38.75 8.12
N ASP A 599 -67.71 39.71 8.76
CA ASP A 599 -67.13 40.60 9.77
C ASP A 599 -67.33 40.05 11.20
N ASN A 600 -66.59 38.99 11.53
CA ASN A 600 -66.16 38.70 12.90
C ASN A 600 -64.91 37.80 12.88
N PRO A 601 -63.86 38.10 13.68
CA PRO A 601 -62.55 37.42 13.63
C PRO A 601 -62.49 36.10 14.41
#